data_AF-A0A7V6LSI6-F1
#
_entry.id   AF-A0A7V6LSI6-F1
#
_cell.length_a   1.000
_cell.length_b   1.000
_cell.length_c   1.000
_cell.angle_alpha   90.00
_cell.angle_beta   90.00
_cell.angle_gamma   90.00
#
_symmetry.space_group_name_H-M   'P 1'
#
loop_
_entity.id
_entity.type
_entity.pdbx_description
1 polymer ?
#
loop_
_entity_poly.entity_id
_entity_poly.type
_entity_poly.pdbx_seq_one_letter_code
_entity_poly.pdbx_strand_id
1 'polypeptide(L)'
;MNTEVKLIKNKLELLNLAEELGNVSQACKVMDYSRGTFYRFRKLYDKGGELALREISRRKPILGNRVEVHIEEAVIRLATDSPLLVANIKNKVFCVLNIRLTKCGQSFYHLQIDLIFSHTYMLNYSFLFKIDA
;
A
#
# COMPACT_ATOMS: atom_id res chain seq x y z
N MET A 1 -14.53 -0.71 -14.19
CA MET A 1 -13.46 0.00 -14.93
C MET A 1 -12.22 0.08 -14.06
N ASN A 2 -11.04 -0.27 -14.60
CA ASN A 2 -9.77 -0.28 -13.86
C ASN A 2 -9.34 1.15 -13.48
N THR A 3 -8.97 1.38 -12.22
CA THR A 3 -8.57 2.70 -11.70
C THR A 3 -7.29 3.22 -12.35
N GLU A 4 -6.34 2.33 -12.66
CA GLU A 4 -5.09 2.66 -13.33
C GLU A 4 -5.30 3.26 -14.73
N VAL A 5 -6.26 2.73 -15.47
CA VAL A 5 -6.59 3.21 -16.83
C VAL A 5 -7.12 4.64 -16.78
N LYS A 6 -7.97 4.96 -15.79
CA LYS A 6 -8.46 6.32 -15.57
C LYS A 6 -7.32 7.29 -15.23
N LEU A 7 -6.38 6.87 -14.39
CA LEU A 7 -5.23 7.70 -14.01
C LEU A 7 -4.30 7.99 -15.21
N ILE A 8 -4.07 7.00 -16.09
CA ILE A 8 -3.29 7.20 -17.32
C ILE A 8 -4.01 8.18 -18.25
N LYS A 9 -5.32 7.99 -18.43
CA LYS A 9 -6.14 8.85 -19.29
C LYS A 9 -6.10 10.32 -18.85
N ASN A 10 -6.27 10.59 -17.56
CA ASN A 10 -6.23 11.96 -17.03
C ASN A 10 -4.88 12.65 -17.28
N LYS A 11 -3.76 11.91 -17.21
CA LYS A 11 -2.42 12.47 -17.47
C LYS A 11 -2.22 12.77 -18.96
N LEU A 12 -2.74 11.92 -19.85
CA LEU A 12 -2.73 12.15 -21.30
C LEU A 12 -3.61 13.34 -21.69
N GLU A 13 -4.81 13.43 -21.12
CA GLU A 13 -5.72 14.56 -21.34
C GLU A 13 -5.06 15.90 -20.99
N LEU A 14 -4.28 15.98 -19.90
CA LEU A 14 -3.53 17.20 -19.57
C LEU A 14 -2.51 17.60 -20.66
N LEU A 15 -1.81 16.62 -21.24
CA LEU A 15 -0.82 16.88 -22.29
C LEU A 15 -1.49 17.36 -23.58
N ASN A 16 -2.60 16.71 -23.96
CA ASN A 16 -3.37 17.07 -25.15
C ASN A 16 -4.03 18.45 -25.00
N LEU A 17 -4.59 18.75 -23.83
CA LEU A 17 -5.21 20.06 -23.57
C LEU A 17 -4.19 21.21 -23.67
N ALA A 18 -2.94 20.97 -23.26
CA ALA A 18 -1.88 21.97 -23.39
C ALA A 18 -1.48 22.21 -24.86
N GLU A 19 -1.60 21.19 -25.71
CA GLU A 19 -1.34 21.28 -27.14
C GLU A 19 -2.48 22.00 -27.88
N GLU A 20 -3.74 21.66 -27.57
CA GLU A 20 -4.94 22.32 -28.12
C GLU A 20 -4.98 23.81 -27.78
N LEU A 21 -4.67 24.19 -26.53
CA LEU A 21 -4.67 25.58 -26.10
C LEU A 21 -3.40 26.35 -26.48
N GLY A 22 -2.31 25.66 -26.80
CA GLY A 22 -0.98 26.25 -26.96
C GLY A 22 -0.42 26.93 -25.69
N ASN A 23 -1.08 26.76 -24.53
CA ASN A 23 -0.70 27.39 -23.27
C ASN A 23 -0.76 26.41 -22.09
N VAL A 24 0.42 26.03 -21.61
CA VAL A 24 0.61 25.12 -20.47
C VAL A 24 -0.04 25.65 -19.20
N SER A 25 0.05 26.96 -18.93
CA SER A 25 -0.46 27.53 -17.68
C SER A 25 -1.98 27.54 -17.63
N GLN A 26 -2.66 27.72 -18.77
CA GLN A 26 -4.12 27.66 -18.84
C GLN A 26 -4.61 26.21 -18.72
N ALA A 27 -4.00 25.27 -19.44
CA ALA A 27 -4.34 23.84 -19.32
C ALA A 27 -4.19 23.34 -17.87
N CYS A 28 -3.11 23.73 -17.20
CA CYS A 28 -2.87 23.41 -15.78
C CYS A 28 -3.93 24.01 -14.83
N LYS A 29 -4.47 25.21 -15.13
CA LYS A 29 -5.55 25.82 -14.33
C LYS A 29 -6.89 25.10 -14.52
N VAL A 30 -7.19 24.67 -15.74
CA VAL A 30 -8.45 23.98 -16.06
C VAL A 30 -8.51 22.59 -15.41
N MET A 31 -7.40 21.85 -15.46
CA MET A 31 -7.31 20.49 -14.93
C MET A 31 -6.85 20.42 -13.46
N ASP A 32 -6.60 21.57 -12.82
CA ASP A 32 -6.07 21.71 -11.46
C ASP A 32 -4.75 20.95 -11.19
N TYR A 33 -3.75 21.21 -12.03
CA TYR A 33 -2.39 20.70 -11.85
C TYR A 33 -1.39 21.82 -11.68
N SER A 34 -0.31 21.54 -10.95
CA SER A 34 0.85 22.44 -10.93
C SER A 34 1.62 22.36 -12.24
N ARG A 35 2.20 23.49 -12.68
CA ARG A 35 3.10 23.53 -13.84
C ARG A 35 4.28 22.56 -13.70
N GLY A 36 4.79 22.36 -12.49
CA GLY A 36 5.88 21.41 -12.23
C GLY A 36 5.47 19.97 -12.51
N THR A 37 4.22 19.61 -12.24
CA THR A 37 3.67 18.27 -12.54
C THR A 37 3.58 18.05 -14.05
N PHE A 38 3.15 19.06 -14.81
CA PHE A 38 3.09 19.00 -16.28
C PHE A 38 4.45 18.64 -16.89
N TYR A 39 5.52 19.37 -16.52
CA TYR A 39 6.84 19.10 -17.06
C TYR A 39 7.39 17.71 -16.67
N ARG A 40 7.00 17.18 -15.51
CA ARG A 40 7.33 15.79 -15.13
C ARG A 40 6.63 14.79 -16.04
N PHE A 41 5.35 14.99 -16.34
CA PHE A 41 4.60 14.13 -17.25
C PHE A 41 5.10 14.23 -18.68
N ARG A 42 5.40 15.43 -19.17
CA ARG A 42 6.05 15.64 -20.48
C ARG A 42 7.35 14.85 -20.60
N LYS A 43 8.25 14.98 -19.61
CA LYS A 43 9.52 14.24 -19.59
C LYS A 43 9.36 12.72 -19.53
N LEU A 44 8.29 12.21 -18.90
CA LEU A 44 7.99 10.78 -18.88
C LEU A 44 7.45 10.31 -20.23
N TYR A 45 6.55 11.08 -20.81
CA TYR A 45 5.98 10.82 -22.13
C TYR A 45 7.05 10.81 -23.22
N ASP A 46 7.96 11.78 -23.21
CA ASP A 46 9.08 11.85 -24.17
C ASP A 46 10.03 10.63 -24.06
N LYS A 47 10.10 9.99 -22.88
CA LYS A 47 10.98 8.85 -22.62
C LYS A 47 10.39 7.49 -22.95
N GLY A 48 9.06 7.34 -22.84
CA GLY A 48 8.43 6.01 -22.95
C GLY A 48 6.95 6.05 -23.29
N GLY A 49 6.49 7.15 -23.90
CA GLY A 49 5.13 7.33 -24.40
C GLY A 49 4.07 7.16 -23.32
N GLU A 50 2.92 6.62 -23.73
CA GLU A 50 1.76 6.41 -22.86
C GLU A 50 2.05 5.42 -21.71
N LEU A 51 2.87 4.40 -21.98
CA LEU A 51 3.20 3.35 -21.01
C LEU A 51 4.01 3.90 -19.82
N ALA A 52 4.82 4.94 -20.05
CA ALA A 52 5.62 5.59 -19.02
C ALA A 52 4.81 6.47 -18.05
N LEU A 53 3.56 6.83 -18.39
CA LEU A 53 2.67 7.59 -17.50
C LEU A 53 2.00 6.71 -16.44
N ARG A 54 2.13 5.38 -16.56
CA ARG A 54 1.65 4.44 -15.54
C ARG A 54 2.38 4.69 -14.23
N GLU A 55 1.61 4.74 -13.15
CA GLU A 55 2.18 4.95 -11.83
C GLU A 55 2.90 3.69 -11.35
N ILE A 56 4.23 3.76 -11.26
CA ILE A 56 5.02 2.69 -10.66
C ILE A 56 4.91 2.84 -9.15
N SER A 57 4.15 1.96 -8.49
CA SER A 57 4.14 1.89 -7.02
C SER A 57 5.54 1.55 -6.52
N ARG A 58 6.24 2.53 -5.96
CA ARG A 58 7.61 2.37 -5.41
C ARG A 58 7.62 1.84 -3.98
N ARG A 59 6.47 1.44 -3.42
CA ARG A 59 6.41 0.92 -2.05
C ARG A 59 6.98 -0.50 -2.00
N LYS A 60 8.29 -0.61 -1.90
CA LYS A 60 8.97 -1.85 -1.55
C LYS A 60 9.12 -1.92 -0.03
N PRO A 61 8.85 -3.08 0.59
CA PRO A 61 9.17 -3.27 2.00
C PRO A 61 10.67 -3.07 2.24
N ILE A 62 11.03 -2.28 3.26
CA ILE A 62 12.42 -2.08 3.68
C ILE A 62 12.81 -3.26 4.57
N LEU A 63 13.75 -4.10 4.12
CA LEU A 63 14.19 -5.29 4.86
C LEU A 63 14.76 -4.96 6.25
N GLY A 64 15.36 -3.78 6.42
CA GLY A 64 15.87 -3.32 7.72
C GLY A 64 14.80 -2.98 8.75
N ASN A 65 13.53 -2.82 8.34
CA ASN A 65 12.41 -2.66 9.26
C ASN A 65 11.79 -4.02 9.66
N ARG A 66 12.40 -5.13 9.22
CA ARG A 66 11.93 -6.46 9.55
C ARG A 66 12.16 -6.76 11.02
N VAL A 67 11.17 -7.45 11.56
CA VAL A 67 11.14 -8.04 12.88
C VAL A 67 12.21 -9.08 13.07
N GLU A 68 12.76 -9.20 14.28
CA GLU A 68 13.52 -10.40 14.61
C GLU A 68 12.62 -11.63 14.69
N VAL A 69 13.06 -12.76 14.14
CA VAL A 69 12.25 -13.99 13.99
C VAL A 69 11.57 -14.43 15.29
N HIS A 70 12.27 -14.31 16.43
CA HIS A 70 11.73 -14.70 17.73
C HIS A 70 10.48 -13.88 18.15
N ILE A 71 10.39 -12.63 17.71
CA ILE A 71 9.24 -11.75 17.94
C ILE A 71 8.08 -12.14 17.01
N GLU A 72 8.38 -12.48 15.75
CA GLU A 72 7.36 -12.98 14.79
C GLU A 72 6.70 -14.24 15.37
N GLU A 73 7.49 -15.18 15.88
CA GLU A 73 7.00 -16.42 16.49
C GLU A 73 6.15 -16.18 17.74
N ALA A 74 6.58 -15.27 18.63
CA ALA A 74 5.82 -14.93 19.83
C ALA A 74 4.44 -14.34 19.49
N VAL A 75 4.38 -13.48 18.46
CA VAL A 75 3.12 -12.89 17.98
C VAL A 75 2.22 -13.95 17.32
N ILE A 76 2.79 -14.90 16.55
CA ILE A 76 2.03 -15.99 15.92
C ILE A 76 1.42 -16.92 16.97
N ARG A 77 2.19 -17.30 18.01
CA ARG A 77 1.68 -18.12 19.13
C ARG A 77 0.52 -17.43 19.83
N LEU A 78 0.71 -16.16 20.20
CA LEU A 78 -0.33 -15.35 20.85
C LEU A 78 -1.59 -15.17 19.97
N ALA A 79 -1.43 -15.08 18.65
CA ALA A 79 -2.55 -15.04 17.71
C ALA A 79 -3.29 -16.38 17.61
N THR A 80 -2.58 -17.49 17.75
CA THR A 80 -3.15 -18.85 17.75
C THR A 80 -3.91 -19.11 19.04
N ASP A 81 -3.35 -18.69 20.18
CA ASP A 81 -3.94 -18.91 21.51
C ASP A 81 -5.14 -17.98 21.80
N SER A 82 -5.21 -16.82 21.15
CA SER A 82 -6.25 -15.82 21.41
C SER A 82 -6.58 -14.98 20.17
N PRO A 83 -7.38 -15.50 19.23
CA PRO A 83 -7.69 -14.81 17.97
C PRO A 83 -8.44 -13.48 18.18
N LEU A 84 -9.28 -13.38 19.21
CA LEU A 84 -10.03 -12.17 19.55
C LEU A 84 -9.13 -11.04 20.08
N LEU A 85 -8.00 -11.39 20.69
CA LEU A 85 -7.09 -10.41 21.29
C LEU A 85 -6.28 -9.68 20.21
N VAL A 86 -5.89 -10.38 19.14
CA VAL A 86 -5.09 -9.80 18.05
C VAL A 86 -5.92 -8.92 17.12
N ALA A 87 -7.19 -9.25 16.86
CA ALA A 87 -8.08 -8.46 16.02
C ALA A 87 -8.36 -7.05 16.58
N ASN A 88 -8.47 -6.93 17.90
CA ASN A 88 -8.85 -5.68 18.57
C ASN A 88 -7.65 -4.80 18.95
N ILE A 89 -6.43 -5.32 18.87
CA ILE A 89 -5.27 -4.74 19.57
C ILE A 89 -4.04 -4.73 18.66
N LYS A 90 -4.05 -3.87 17.63
CA LYS A 90 -2.89 -3.70 16.75
C LYS A 90 -1.63 -3.21 17.51
N ASN A 91 -1.79 -2.22 18.40
CA ASN A 91 -0.64 -1.57 19.07
C ASN A 91 -0.28 -2.10 20.47
N LYS A 92 -1.21 -2.76 21.19
CA LYS A 92 -0.98 -3.21 22.59
C LYS A 92 -0.40 -4.63 22.67
N VAL A 93 -0.43 -5.44 21.61
CA VAL A 93 0.21 -6.77 21.58
C VAL A 93 1.71 -6.67 21.88
N PHE A 94 2.38 -5.65 21.33
CA PHE A 94 3.79 -5.36 21.65
C PHE A 94 4.00 -4.94 23.11
N CYS A 95 3.05 -4.21 23.71
CA CYS A 95 3.10 -3.89 25.14
C CYS A 95 2.94 -5.12 26.03
N VAL A 96 2.09 -6.08 25.64
CA VAL A 96 1.86 -7.34 26.37
C VAL A 96 3.09 -8.25 26.30
N LEU A 97 3.75 -8.30 25.15
CA LEU A 97 5.00 -9.06 24.97
C LEU A 97 6.25 -8.31 25.51
N ASN A 98 6.08 -7.10 26.05
CA ASN A 98 7.15 -6.25 26.58
C ASN A 98 8.22 -5.89 25.53
N ILE A 99 7.80 -5.75 24.28
CA ILE A 99 8.67 -5.45 23.12
C ILE A 99 8.49 -3.98 22.75
N ARG A 100 9.57 -3.19 22.82
CA ARG A 100 9.57 -1.82 22.30
C ARG A 100 10.01 -1.80 20.84
N LEU A 101 9.06 -1.57 19.95
CA LEU A 101 9.34 -1.28 18.54
C LEU A 101 9.27 0.20 18.25
N THR A 102 10.05 0.64 17.28
CA THR A 102 9.90 1.96 16.67
C THR A 102 8.57 2.04 15.92
N LYS A 103 7.98 3.25 15.79
CA LYS A 103 6.71 3.44 15.05
C LYS A 103 6.80 2.93 13.60
N CYS A 104 7.98 3.04 12.97
CA CYS A 104 8.25 2.51 11.64
C CYS A 104 8.31 0.97 11.62
N GLY A 105 8.86 0.33 12.67
CA GLY A 105 8.75 -1.11 12.87
C GLY A 105 7.29 -1.53 12.99
N GLN A 106 6.51 -0.97 13.90
CA GLN A 106 5.10 -1.36 14.11
C GLN A 106 4.26 -1.32 12.81
N SER A 107 4.41 -0.28 11.99
CA SER A 107 3.72 -0.17 10.70
C SER A 107 4.10 -1.30 9.73
N PHE A 108 5.37 -1.67 9.68
CA PHE A 108 5.86 -2.79 8.85
C PHE A 108 5.31 -4.14 9.32
N TYR A 109 5.22 -4.35 10.63
CA TYR A 109 4.69 -5.59 11.20
C TYR A 109 3.21 -5.74 10.88
N HIS A 110 2.41 -4.66 10.91
CA HIS A 110 1.01 -4.74 10.51
C HIS A 110 0.83 -5.14 9.05
N LEU A 111 1.64 -4.59 8.15
CA LEU A 111 1.67 -5.00 6.74
C LEU A 111 2.03 -6.48 6.56
N GLN A 112 2.93 -7.02 7.39
CA GLN A 112 3.36 -8.42 7.34
C GLN A 112 2.32 -9.36 7.97
N ILE A 113 1.71 -8.97 9.09
CA ILE A 113 0.66 -9.74 9.76
C ILE A 113 -0.60 -9.77 8.91
N ASP A 114 -1.04 -8.68 8.28
CA ASP A 114 -2.22 -8.68 7.42
C ASP A 114 -2.06 -9.72 6.27
N LEU A 115 -0.84 -9.91 5.76
CA LEU A 115 -0.51 -10.91 4.74
C LEU A 115 -0.50 -12.35 5.30
N ILE A 116 0.02 -12.55 6.50
CA ILE A 116 0.08 -13.86 7.19
C ILE A 116 -1.31 -14.29 7.69
N PHE A 117 -2.10 -13.36 8.25
CA PHE A 117 -3.46 -13.59 8.72
C PHE A 117 -4.40 -13.96 7.58
N SER A 118 -4.30 -13.28 6.43
CA SER A 118 -5.10 -13.61 5.25
C SER A 118 -4.94 -15.08 4.82
N HIS A 119 -3.73 -15.64 4.98
CA HIS A 119 -3.41 -17.01 4.58
C HIS A 119 -3.71 -18.06 5.67
N THR A 120 -3.59 -17.72 6.96
CA THR A 120 -3.81 -18.65 8.08
C THR A 120 -5.25 -18.67 8.60
N TYR A 121 -5.96 -17.54 8.54
CA TYR A 121 -7.34 -17.45 9.05
C TYR A 121 -8.33 -18.12 8.09
N MET A 122 -8.10 -18.08 6.78
CA MET A 122 -8.91 -18.84 5.81
C MET A 122 -8.80 -20.36 5.98
N LEU A 123 -7.65 -20.87 6.44
CA LEU A 123 -7.45 -22.31 6.65
C LEU A 123 -8.01 -22.79 7.99
N ASN A 124 -7.87 -22.00 9.06
CA ASN A 124 -8.34 -22.39 10.39
C ASN A 124 -9.83 -22.12 10.65
N TYR A 125 -10.47 -21.15 10.00
CA TYR A 125 -11.94 -20.99 10.12
C TYR A 125 -12.74 -22.13 9.47
N SER A 126 -12.16 -22.83 8.48
CA SER A 126 -12.77 -24.06 7.96
C SER A 126 -12.73 -25.23 8.95
N PHE A 127 -11.83 -25.17 9.94
CA PHE A 127 -11.67 -26.24 10.95
C PHE A 127 -12.47 -25.95 12.23
N LEU A 128 -12.59 -24.69 12.65
CA LEU A 128 -13.36 -24.32 13.85
C LEU A 128 -14.88 -24.39 13.68
N PHE A 129 -15.44 -24.33 12.46
CA PHE A 129 -16.88 -24.53 12.23
C PHE A 129 -17.30 -26.00 12.06
N LYS A 130 -16.36 -26.95 12.17
CA LYS A 130 -16.62 -28.40 12.00
C LYS A 130 -16.62 -29.21 13.29
N ILE A 131 -16.41 -28.58 14.45
CA ILE A 131 -16.34 -29.29 15.74
C ILE A 131 -17.59 -29.09 16.61
N ASP A 132 -18.52 -28.19 16.24
CA ASP A 132 -19.81 -28.03 16.92
C ASP A 132 -21.01 -28.35 15.99
N ALA A 133 -21.08 -29.59 15.48
CA ALA A 133 -22.27 -30.15 14.83
C ALA A 133 -22.47 -31.62 15.23
#